data_AF-A0A942YV40-F1
#
_entry.id   AF-A0A942YV40-F1
#
_cell.length_a   1.000
_cell.length_b   1.000
_cell.length_c   1.000
_cell.angle_alpha   90.00
_cell.angle_beta   90.00
_cell.angle_gamma   90.00
#
_symmetry.space_group_name_H-M   'P 1'
#
loop_
_entity.id
_entity.type
_entity.pdbx_description
1 polymer ?
#
loop_
_entity_poly.entity_id
_entity_poly.type
_entity_poly.pdbx_seq_one_letter_code
_entity_poly.pdbx_strand_id
1 'polypeptide(L)' 'MKVYKLKKQFNGYKKGTHFYLISESEFIGVKEFVFRTKDLANRISINESELLKNFIFIKEIF' A
#
# COMPACT_ATOMS: atom_id res chain seq x y z
N MET A 1 -2.16 11.45 5.74
CA MET A 1 -2.32 10.25 4.87
C MET A 1 -0.95 9.80 4.33
N LYS A 2 -0.57 8.54 4.54
CA LYS A 2 0.74 8.02 4.08
C LYS A 2 0.70 7.63 2.60
N VAL A 3 1.76 7.95 1.87
CA VAL A 3 1.93 7.65 0.45
C VAL A 3 3.01 6.61 0.26
N TYR A 4 2.69 5.56 -0.49
CA TYR A 4 3.60 4.48 -0.84
C TYR A 4 3.70 4.33 -2.36
N LYS A 5 4.81 3.74 -2.82
CA LYS A 5 5.06 3.46 -4.23
C LYS A 5 5.50 2.01 -4.41
N LEU A 6 5.05 1.38 -5.50
CA LEU A 6 5.52 0.04 -5.86
C LEU A 6 6.98 0.04 -6.32
N LYS A 7 7.80 -0.84 -5.73
CA LYS A 7 9.20 -1.05 -6.16
C LYS A 7 9.35 -2.06 -7.30
N LYS A 8 8.31 -2.87 -7.53
CA LYS A 8 8.21 -3.84 -8.63
C LYS A 8 6.74 -4.04 -9.02
N GLN A 9 6.50 -4.72 -10.14
CA GLN A 9 5.15 -5.09 -10.54
C GLN A 9 4.52 -6.01 -9.47
N PHE A 10 3.28 -5.72 -9.09
CA PHE A 10 2.56 -6.45 -8.05
C PHE A 10 1.07 -6.34 -8.28
N ASN A 11 0.35 -7.46 -8.20
CA ASN A 11 -1.11 -7.53 -8.30
C ASN A 11 -1.71 -6.78 -9.51
N GLY A 12 -1.08 -6.91 -10.69
CA GLY A 12 -1.49 -6.23 -11.92
C GLY A 12 -1.04 -4.76 -12.06
N TYR A 13 -0.50 -4.15 -11.00
CA TYR A 13 -0.01 -2.77 -11.03
C TYR A 13 1.46 -2.70 -11.41
N LYS A 14 1.81 -1.72 -12.24
CA LYS A 14 3.18 -1.50 -12.72
C LYS A 14 4.08 -0.99 -11.60
N LYS A 15 5.39 -1.26 -11.74
CA LYS A 15 6.41 -0.62 -10.90
C LYS A 15 6.23 0.89 -10.93
N GLY A 16 6.24 1.50 -9.76
CA GLY A 16 6.15 2.95 -9.60
C GLY A 16 4.74 3.51 -9.44
N THR A 17 3.69 2.69 -9.49
CA THR A 17 2.33 3.11 -9.14
C THR A 17 2.30 3.60 -7.67
N HIS A 18 1.59 4.71 -7.46
CA HIS A 18 1.44 5.34 -6.14
C HIS A 18 0.12 4.93 -5.50
N PHE A 19 0.19 4.69 -4.20
CA PHE A 19 -0.93 4.31 -3.37
C PHE A 19 -0.98 5.16 -2.11
N TYR A 20 -2.20 5.41 -1.65
CA TYR A 20 -2.52 5.99 -0.37
C TYR A 20 -2.87 4.89 0.62
N LEU A 21 -2.24 4.88 1.79
CA LEU A 21 -2.67 4.03 2.90
C LEU A 21 -3.94 4.66 3.50
N ILE A 22 -5.05 3.94 3.43
CA ILE A 22 -6.35 4.41 3.92
C ILE A 22 -6.72 3.77 5.25
N SER A 23 -6.27 2.54 5.48
CA SER A 23 -6.51 1.83 6.74
C SER A 23 -5.36 0.89 7.04
N GLU A 24 -5.03 0.78 8.32
CA GLU A 24 -4.07 -0.16 8.89
C GLU A 24 -4.77 -0.79 10.09
N SER A 25 -4.77 -2.11 10.17
CA SER A 25 -5.40 -2.87 11.26
C SER A 25 -4.53 -4.04 11.67
N GLU A 26 -4.50 -4.35 12.96
CA GLU A 26 -3.81 -5.51 13.51
C GLU A 26 -4.79 -6.34 14.34
N PHE A 27 -4.87 -7.64 14.05
CA PHE A 27 -5.71 -8.57 14.80
C PHE A 27 -4.94 -9.86 15.08
N ILE A 28 -4.78 -10.18 16.38
CA ILE A 28 -4.03 -11.36 16.88
C ILE A 28 -2.65 -11.45 16.19
N GLY A 29 -1.91 -10.34 16.14
CA GLY A 29 -0.57 -10.26 15.55
C GLY A 29 -0.52 -10.29 14.01
N VAL A 30 -1.67 -10.31 13.33
CA VAL A 30 -1.75 -10.22 11.86
C VAL A 30 -2.07 -8.78 11.47
N LYS A 31 -1.14 -8.12 10.76
CA LYS A 31 -1.33 -6.77 10.22
C LYS A 31 -1.84 -6.79 8.79
N GLU A 32 -2.91 -6.04 8.55
CA GLU A 32 -3.48 -5.79 7.23
C GLU A 32 -3.46 -4.30 6.91
N PHE A 33 -3.15 -3.98 5.66
CA PHE A 33 -3.03 -2.64 5.14
C PHE A 33 -3.93 -2.48 3.92
N VAL A 34 -4.74 -1.43 3.92
CA VAL A 34 -5.62 -1.09 2.81
C VAL A 34 -5.03 0.09 2.05
N PHE A 35 -4.68 -0.18 0.79
CA PHE A 35 -4.20 0.83 -0.14
C PHE A 35 -5.26 1.19 -1.17
N ARG A 36 -5.23 2.44 -1.61
CA ARG A 36 -6.00 2.92 -2.76
C ARG A 36 -5.09 3.63 -3.75
N THR A 37 -5.33 3.44 -5.04
CA THR A 37 -4.57 4.13 -6.09
C THR A 37 -4.79 5.65 -6.01
N LYS A 38 -3.83 6.41 -6.54
CA LYS A 38 -3.86 7.89 -6.52
C LYS A 38 -5.13 8.48 -7.15
N ASP A 39 -5.65 7.83 -8.19
CA ASP A 39 -6.90 8.18 -8.87
C ASP A 39 -8.17 7.77 -8.10
N LEU A 40 -8.01 7.16 -6.92
CA LEU A 40 -9.08 6.64 -6.07
C LEU A 40 -9.95 5.57 -6.75
N ALA A 41 -9.56 5.04 -7.90
CA ALA A 41 -10.36 4.07 -8.64
C ALA A 41 -10.28 2.66 -8.03
N ASN A 42 -9.10 2.25 -7.56
CA ASN A 42 -8.84 0.88 -7.16
C ASN A 42 -8.36 0.77 -5.72
N ARG A 43 -8.79 -0.30 -5.03
CA ARG A 43 -8.40 -0.64 -3.66
C ARG A 43 -7.73 -2.01 -3.64
N ILE A 44 -6.70 -2.16 -2.81
CA ILE A 44 -6.07 -3.44 -2.51
C ILE A 44 -5.88 -3.58 -1.00
N SER A 45 -6.09 -4.78 -0.46
CA SER A 45 -5.65 -5.16 0.89
C SER A 45 -4.39 -6.00 0.76
N ILE A 46 -3.38 -5.71 1.59
CA ILE A 46 -2.11 -6.46 1.64
C ILE A 46 -1.70 -6.70 3.08
N ASN A 47 -0.88 -7.72 3.31
CA ASN A 47 -0.27 -7.95 4.63
C ASN A 47 1.08 -7.23 4.80
N GLU A 48 1.65 -7.30 6.01
CA GLU A 48 2.95 -6.69 6.33
C GLU A 48 4.10 -7.20 5.45
N SER A 49 4.15 -8.50 5.19
CA SER A 49 5.20 -9.10 4.36
C SER A 49 5.14 -8.59 2.92
N GLU A 50 3.94 -8.44 2.37
CA GLU A 50 3.73 -7.85 1.05
C GLU A 50 4.08 -6.37 1.01
N LEU A 51 3.75 -5.61 2.07
CA LEU A 51 4.14 -4.21 2.19
C LEU A 51 5.67 -4.07 2.10
N LEU A 52 6.40 -4.81 2.95
CA LEU A 52 7.87 -4.78 3.00
C LEU A 52 8.49 -5.28 1.69
N LYS A 53 7.90 -6.30 1.05
CA LYS A 53 8.42 -6.94 -0.17
C LYS A 53 8.09 -6.18 -1.45
N ASN A 54 7.08 -5.33 -1.49
CA ASN A 54 6.59 -4.71 -2.74
C ASN A 54 6.53 -3.18 -2.73
N PHE A 55 6.52 -2.52 -1.56
CA PHE A 55 6.28 -1.08 -1.45
C PHE A 55 7.45 -0.34 -0.81
N ILE A 56 7.49 0.97 -1.07
CA ILE A 56 8.42 1.94 -0.48
C ILE A 56 7.60 3.12 0.02
N PHE A 57 7.83 3.55 1.26
CA PHE A 57 7.25 4.77 1.81
C PHE A 57 7.84 6.00 1.14
N ILE A 58 7.00 6.95 0.72
CA ILE A 58 7.42 8.16 0.03
C ILE A 58 7.33 9.38 0.94
N LYS A 59 6.15 9.60 1.52
CA LYS A 59 5.89 10.73 2.42
C LYS A 59 4.58 10.55 3.18
N GLU A 60 4.42 11.34 4.22
CA GLU A 60 3.14 11.57 4.88
C GLU A 60 2.62 12.96 4.48
N ILE A 61 1.34 13.04 4.13
CA ILE A 61 0.65 14.30 3.88
C ILE A 61 -0.08 14.67 5.16
N PHE A 62 0.28 15.83 5.73
CA PHE A 62 -0.39 16.47 6.86
C PHE A 62 -1.55 17.33 6.37
#